data_AF-A0A383CFT1-F1
#
_entry.id   AF-A0A383CFT1-F1
#
_cell.length_a   1.000
_cell.length_b   1.000
_cell.length_c   1.000
_cell.angle_alpha   90.00
_cell.angle_beta   90.00
_cell.angle_gamma   90.00
#
_symmetry.space_group_name_H-M   'P 1'
#
loop_
_entity.id
_entity.type
_entity.pdbx_description
1 polymer ?
#
loop_
_entity_poly.entity_id
_entity_poly.type
_entity_poly.pdbx_seq_one_letter_code
_entity_poly.pdbx_strand_id
1 'polypeptide(L)'
;MEATNLADEFVRWHRLLFLGMTDAHTTSGMRYVVGLALLLALATPGAAVAQPEGVPSSVRVERLSDGPIIRPHMDRAMGSNIAGPSLIRVPDWIPNPLGRYYLYFADHRGTYIRLAYADALTGPWTMHEPGSLHLQHSHFVTEPPEPGRYVH
;
A
#
# COMPACT_ATOMS: atom_id res chain seq x y z
N MET A 1 -16.12 33.19 5.91
CA MET A 1 -14.95 32.30 6.03
C MET A 1 -15.40 31.13 6.85
N GLU A 2 -15.80 30.06 6.16
CA GLU A 2 -16.28 28.84 6.79
C GLU A 2 -15.06 27.94 7.01
N ALA A 3 -14.81 27.55 8.27
CA ALA A 3 -13.71 26.67 8.62
C ALA A 3 -14.10 25.25 8.22
N THR A 4 -13.61 24.77 7.09
CA THR A 4 -13.73 23.36 6.72
C THR A 4 -13.05 22.50 7.78
N ASN A 5 -13.76 21.50 8.30
CA ASN A 5 -13.29 20.62 9.35
C ASN A 5 -12.10 19.77 8.85
N LEU A 6 -11.07 19.60 9.66
CA LEU A 6 -9.88 18.79 9.35
C LEU A 6 -10.24 17.34 8.93
N ALA A 7 -11.39 16.84 9.37
CA ALA A 7 -11.94 15.55 8.95
C ALA A 7 -12.34 15.52 7.47
N ASP A 8 -12.89 16.62 6.93
CA ASP A 8 -13.33 16.70 5.54
C ASP A 8 -12.14 16.79 4.57
N GLU A 9 -11.07 17.48 4.97
CA GLU A 9 -9.84 17.51 4.20
C GLU A 9 -9.16 16.13 4.16
N PHE A 10 -9.14 15.39 5.28
CA PHE A 10 -8.58 14.04 5.33
C PHE A 10 -9.30 13.06 4.40
N VAL A 11 -10.64 13.08 4.36
CA VAL A 11 -11.43 12.25 3.43
C VAL A 11 -11.22 12.68 1.97
N ARG A 12 -11.10 13.98 1.70
CA ARG A 12 -10.80 14.52 0.35
C ARG A 12 -9.43 14.04 -0.16
N TRP A 13 -8.41 14.05 0.69
CA TRP A 13 -7.05 13.62 0.32
C TRP A 13 -6.92 12.09 0.18
N HIS A 14 -7.68 11.31 0.96
CA HIS A 14 -7.68 9.85 0.85
C HIS A 14 -8.27 9.34 -0.49
N ARG A 15 -9.22 10.07 -1.10
CA ARG A 15 -9.72 9.74 -2.46
C ARG A 15 -8.66 9.92 -3.54
N LEU A 16 -7.72 10.85 -3.38
CA LEU A 16 -6.67 11.12 -4.37
C LEU A 16 -5.57 10.04 -4.38
N LEU A 17 -5.36 9.35 -3.25
CA LEU A 17 -4.40 8.25 -3.15
C LEU A 17 -4.83 6.96 -3.89
N PHE A 18 -6.12 6.80 -4.24
CA PHE A 18 -6.64 5.58 -4.88
C PHE A 18 -7.18 5.75 -6.31
N LEU A 19 -7.34 6.98 -6.81
CA LEU A 19 -7.82 7.25 -8.18
C LEU A 19 -6.76 7.85 -9.13
N GLY A 20 -5.54 8.11 -8.66
CA GLY A 20 -4.50 8.83 -9.42
C GLY A 20 -3.48 7.95 -10.14
N MET A 21 -3.84 6.76 -10.63
CA MET A 21 -2.91 5.87 -11.34
C MET A 21 -3.42 5.44 -12.71
N THR A 22 -3.89 6.39 -13.51
CA THR A 22 -3.89 6.29 -14.97
C THR A 22 -3.50 7.65 -15.53
N ASP A 23 -2.24 7.78 -15.90
CA ASP A 23 -1.86 8.32 -17.20
C ASP A 23 -0.35 8.12 -17.39
N ALA A 24 -0.03 7.02 -18.06
CA ALA A 24 1.28 6.79 -18.63
C ALA A 24 1.50 7.82 -19.74
N HIS A 25 2.47 8.71 -19.54
CA HIS A 25 3.01 9.54 -20.61
C HIS A 25 3.63 8.64 -21.69
N THR A 26 2.82 8.33 -22.71
CA THR A 26 3.27 7.88 -24.02
C THR A 26 3.90 9.07 -24.72
N THR A 27 5.20 9.03 -24.98
CA THR A 27 5.84 9.96 -25.92
C THR A 27 6.99 9.28 -26.64
N SER A 28 6.90 9.32 -27.97
CA SER A 28 7.97 9.19 -28.96
C SER A 28 8.59 7.79 -29.09
N GLY A 29 8.46 7.08 -30.19
CA GLY A 29 8.55 7.57 -31.56
C GLY A 29 9.84 7.03 -32.17
N MET A 30 9.80 5.84 -32.77
CA MET A 30 10.78 5.46 -33.78
C MET A 30 10.29 4.26 -34.59
N ARG A 31 9.94 4.54 -35.84
CA ARG A 31 9.60 3.57 -36.88
C ARG A 31 10.92 3.24 -37.59
N TYR A 32 11.33 1.98 -37.60
CA TYR A 32 12.37 1.51 -38.53
C TYR A 32 11.93 0.21 -39.22
N VAL A 33 11.57 0.37 -40.49
CA VAL A 33 11.90 -0.48 -41.64
C VAL A 33 11.65 -1.99 -41.47
N VAL A 34 10.49 -2.45 -41.95
CA VAL A 34 10.28 -3.85 -42.34
C VAL A 34 11.02 -4.07 -43.66
N GLY A 35 12.29 -4.48 -43.57
CA GLY A 35 13.10 -4.95 -44.69
C GLY A 35 13.02 -6.46 -44.79
N LEU A 36 12.41 -6.93 -45.88
CA LEU A 36 12.34 -8.32 -46.32
C LEU A 36 13.76 -8.91 -46.51
N ALA A 37 14.11 -9.97 -45.78
CA ALA A 37 15.19 -10.87 -46.14
C ALA A 37 14.69 -12.31 -46.03
N LEU A 38 14.42 -12.89 -47.20
CA LEU A 38 13.99 -14.27 -47.38
C LEU A 38 15.17 -15.23 -47.21
N LEU A 39 14.94 -16.26 -46.41
CA LEU A 39 15.67 -17.52 -46.22
C LEU A 39 16.69 -17.92 -47.30
N LEU A 40 17.86 -18.40 -46.87
CA LEU A 40 18.15 -19.84 -46.69
C LEU A 40 19.59 -20.01 -46.18
N ALA A 41 19.75 -20.43 -44.93
CA ALA A 41 20.99 -21.06 -44.47
C ALA A 41 20.62 -22.39 -43.80
N LEU A 42 21.33 -23.41 -44.24
CA LEU A 42 21.12 -24.83 -44.01
C LEU A 42 20.95 -25.17 -42.53
N ALA A 43 20.12 -26.18 -42.29
CA ALA A 43 19.93 -26.85 -41.02
C ALA A 43 21.25 -27.19 -40.33
N THR A 44 21.58 -26.44 -39.28
CA THR A 44 22.40 -26.93 -38.18
C THR A 44 21.44 -27.38 -37.08
N PRO A 45 21.32 -28.69 -36.79
CA PRO A 45 20.63 -29.10 -35.59
C PRO A 45 21.50 -28.74 -34.39
N GLY A 46 21.00 -27.86 -33.52
CA GLY A 46 21.47 -27.77 -32.14
C GLY A 46 22.23 -26.51 -31.71
N ALA A 47 22.07 -25.36 -32.35
CA ALA A 47 22.31 -24.11 -31.64
C ALA A 47 21.03 -23.78 -30.84
N ALA A 48 20.95 -24.28 -29.62
CA ALA A 48 19.99 -23.74 -28.66
C ALA A 48 20.23 -22.24 -28.59
N VAL A 49 19.24 -21.44 -29.02
CA VAL A 49 19.22 -20.02 -28.67
C VAL A 49 19.25 -20.00 -27.16
N ALA A 50 20.40 -19.62 -26.59
CA ALA A 50 20.52 -19.38 -25.17
C ALA A 50 19.45 -18.35 -24.84
N GLN A 51 18.38 -18.79 -24.18
CA GLN A 51 17.51 -17.88 -23.46
C GLN A 51 18.46 -17.08 -22.56
N PRO A 52 18.39 -15.73 -22.51
CA PRO A 52 19.12 -15.01 -21.49
C PRO A 52 18.70 -15.64 -20.17
N GLU A 53 19.63 -16.34 -19.52
CA GLU A 53 19.36 -16.89 -18.20
C GLU A 53 18.88 -15.71 -17.38
N GLY A 54 17.60 -15.74 -17.00
CA GLY A 54 17.04 -14.72 -16.14
C GLY A 54 17.93 -14.72 -14.92
N VAL A 55 18.73 -13.66 -14.74
CA VAL A 55 19.64 -13.54 -13.60
C VAL A 55 18.81 -13.89 -12.38
N PRO A 56 19.09 -14.99 -11.67
CA PRO A 56 18.39 -15.25 -10.43
C PRO A 56 18.83 -14.13 -9.49
N SER A 57 18.03 -13.08 -9.40
CA SER A 57 18.15 -12.10 -8.34
C SER A 57 17.76 -12.84 -7.08
N SER A 58 18.76 -13.40 -6.40
CA SER A 58 18.57 -14.00 -5.10
C SER A 58 18.06 -12.91 -4.16
N VAL A 59 16.76 -12.90 -3.90
CA VAL A 59 16.15 -12.00 -2.92
C VAL A 59 16.59 -12.47 -1.54
N ARG A 60 17.31 -11.62 -0.83
CA ARG A 60 17.69 -11.85 0.56
C ARG A 60 16.76 -11.09 1.49
N VAL A 61 16.14 -11.81 2.42
CA VAL A 61 15.28 -11.25 3.44
C VAL A 61 16.00 -11.30 4.78
N GLU A 62 16.10 -10.16 5.45
CA GLU A 62 16.62 -10.05 6.81
C GLU A 62 15.55 -9.50 7.74
N ARG A 63 15.53 -10.03 8.96
CA ARG A 63 14.66 -9.55 10.02
C ARG A 63 15.19 -8.21 10.53
N LEU A 64 14.30 -7.22 10.66
CA LEU A 64 14.65 -5.90 11.18
C LEU A 64 15.04 -5.94 12.66
N SER A 65 14.34 -6.73 13.47
CA SER A 65 14.56 -6.89 14.92
C SER A 65 13.96 -8.20 15.45
N ASP A 66 14.34 -8.61 16.65
CA ASP A 66 13.91 -9.89 17.26
C ASP A 66 12.41 -9.99 17.55
N GLY A 67 11.68 -8.88 17.53
CA GLY A 67 10.26 -8.79 17.88
C GLY A 67 9.39 -8.16 16.80
N PRO A 68 8.06 -8.18 16.98
CA PRO A 68 7.15 -7.44 16.12
C PRO A 68 7.27 -5.93 16.36
N ILE A 69 7.04 -5.13 15.32
CA ILE A 69 6.99 -3.67 15.41
C ILE A 69 5.83 -3.21 16.32
N ILE A 70 4.64 -3.81 16.12
CA ILE A 70 3.43 -3.55 16.88
C ILE A 70 3.08 -4.78 17.72
N ARG A 71 2.73 -4.55 18.99
CA ARG A 71 2.34 -5.57 19.96
C ARG A 71 0.91 -5.33 20.43
N PRO A 72 0.17 -6.38 20.82
CA PRO A 72 -1.11 -6.23 21.51
C PRO A 72 -1.07 -5.21 22.64
N HIS A 73 -2.17 -4.50 22.87
CA HIS A 73 -2.35 -3.61 24.03
C HIS A 73 -1.33 -2.46 24.13
N MET A 74 -0.81 -1.97 23.00
CA MET A 74 0.02 -0.74 22.97
C MET A 74 -0.79 0.54 23.23
N ASP A 75 -2.11 0.48 23.10
CA ASP A 75 -3.05 1.46 23.64
C ASP A 75 -4.28 0.76 24.25
N ARG A 76 -5.13 1.52 24.95
CA ARG A 76 -6.32 1.00 25.65
C ARG A 76 -7.40 0.45 24.71
N ALA A 77 -7.57 1.05 23.53
CA ALA A 77 -8.61 0.69 22.57
C ALA A 77 -8.17 -0.44 21.62
N MET A 78 -6.87 -0.71 21.54
CA MET A 78 -6.27 -1.63 20.60
C MET A 78 -6.73 -3.08 20.81
N GLY A 79 -6.72 -3.56 22.06
CA GLY A 79 -6.91 -4.99 22.31
C GLY A 79 -5.80 -5.84 21.68
N SER A 80 -6.14 -7.09 21.30
CA SER A 80 -5.16 -8.09 20.88
C SER A 80 -5.09 -8.36 19.37
N ASN A 81 -6.07 -7.89 18.60
CA ASN A 81 -6.14 -8.19 17.17
C ASN A 81 -5.35 -7.16 16.34
N ILE A 82 -4.48 -7.69 15.47
CA ILE A 82 -3.61 -6.93 14.57
C ILE A 82 -3.65 -7.60 13.20
N ALA A 83 -4.19 -6.91 12.21
CA ALA A 83 -4.31 -7.42 10.84
C ALA A 83 -3.99 -6.33 9.80
N GLY A 84 -3.55 -6.79 8.61
CA GLY A 84 -3.36 -5.97 7.42
C GLY A 84 -2.41 -4.77 7.58
N PRO A 85 -1.16 -4.94 8.06
CA PRO A 85 -0.24 -3.83 8.23
C PRO A 85 0.17 -3.22 6.87
N SER A 86 0.18 -1.89 6.80
CA SER A 86 0.67 -1.12 5.66
C SER A 86 1.60 0.00 6.15
N LEU A 87 2.87 -0.06 5.78
CA LEU A 87 3.91 0.88 6.19
C LEU A 87 4.23 1.84 5.04
N ILE A 88 4.23 3.14 5.33
CA ILE A 88 4.70 4.16 4.40
C ILE A 88 5.73 5.07 5.07
N ARG A 89 6.67 5.58 4.27
CA ARG A 89 7.40 6.80 4.64
C ARG A 89 6.46 7.98 4.41
N VAL A 90 6.37 8.89 5.38
CA VAL A 90 5.51 10.06 5.23
C VAL A 90 6.03 10.93 4.07
N PRO A 91 5.19 11.28 3.10
CA PRO A 91 5.58 12.17 2.01
C PRO A 91 5.91 13.58 2.51
N ASP A 92 6.89 14.22 1.87
CA ASP A 92 7.39 15.53 2.32
C ASP A 92 6.36 16.68 2.21
N TRP A 93 5.26 16.47 1.45
CA TRP A 93 4.18 17.44 1.30
C TRP A 93 3.15 17.41 2.44
N ILE A 94 3.23 16.46 3.38
CA ILE A 94 2.35 16.41 4.53
C ILE A 94 2.78 17.47 5.55
N PRO A 95 1.93 18.45 5.89
CA PRO A 95 2.26 19.43 6.90
C PRO A 95 2.25 18.80 8.30
N ASN A 96 3.21 19.19 9.14
CA ASN A 96 3.31 18.79 10.55
C ASN A 96 3.14 17.27 10.78
N PRO A 97 3.99 16.42 10.16
CA PRO A 97 3.86 14.97 10.31
C PRO A 97 4.11 14.53 11.75
N LEU A 98 3.40 13.49 12.21
CA LEU A 98 3.58 12.92 13.56
C LEU A 98 4.95 12.24 13.73
N GLY A 99 5.52 11.76 12.62
CA GLY A 99 6.85 11.16 12.53
C GLY A 99 7.21 10.86 11.08
N ARG A 100 8.39 10.29 10.83
CA ARG A 100 8.86 10.00 9.45
C ARG A 100 8.20 8.80 8.78
N TYR A 101 7.62 7.89 9.55
CA TYR A 101 6.98 6.66 9.07
C TYR A 101 5.61 6.48 9.72
N TYR A 102 4.63 6.08 8.91
CA TYR A 102 3.28 5.72 9.34
C TYR A 102 3.03 4.24 9.07
N LEU A 103 2.54 3.54 10.09
CA LEU A 103 2.14 2.15 10.03
C LEU A 103 0.63 2.05 10.32
N TYR A 104 -0.14 1.76 9.28
CA TYR A 104 -1.56 1.52 9.36
C TYR A 104 -1.83 0.03 9.60
N PHE A 105 -2.82 -0.27 10.44
CA PHE A 105 -3.28 -1.64 10.69
C PHE A 105 -4.69 -1.60 11.28
N ALA A 106 -5.37 -2.74 11.40
CA ALA A 106 -6.72 -2.78 11.98
C ALA A 106 -6.98 -4.07 12.75
N ASP A 107 -8.07 -4.06 13.51
CA ASP A 107 -8.79 -5.28 13.88
C ASP A 107 -9.78 -5.59 12.74
N HIS A 108 -9.83 -6.82 12.23
CA HIS A 108 -10.76 -7.18 11.15
C HIS A 108 -12.24 -7.06 11.53
N ARG A 109 -12.54 -6.93 12.83
CA ARG A 109 -13.87 -6.60 13.39
C ARG A 109 -13.90 -5.24 14.08
N GLY A 110 -12.83 -4.44 13.93
CA GLY A 110 -12.73 -3.11 14.51
C GLY A 110 -13.58 -2.08 13.78
N THR A 111 -13.84 -0.97 14.46
CA THR A 111 -14.61 0.15 13.92
C THR A 111 -13.74 1.27 13.36
N TYR A 112 -12.42 1.08 13.27
CA TYR A 112 -11.49 2.09 12.78
C TYR A 112 -10.15 1.49 12.30
N ILE A 113 -9.49 2.21 11.41
CA ILE A 113 -8.09 1.99 11.03
C ILE A 113 -7.19 2.66 12.06
N ARG A 114 -6.23 1.90 12.57
CA ARG A 114 -5.23 2.34 13.55
C ARG A 114 -4.01 2.88 12.86
N LEU A 115 -3.35 3.79 13.54
CA LEU A 115 -2.11 4.40 13.09
C LEU A 115 -1.09 4.36 14.22
N ALA A 116 0.10 3.83 13.92
CA ALA A 116 1.30 4.06 14.71
C ALA A 116 2.31 4.86 13.88
N TYR A 117 3.14 5.65 14.56
CA TYR A 117 4.16 6.47 13.90
C TYR A 117 5.51 6.37 14.61
N ALA A 118 6.58 6.57 13.83
CA ALA A 118 7.96 6.58 14.32
C ALA A 118 8.87 7.41 13.41
N ASP A 119 9.98 7.90 13.94
CA ASP A 119 11.02 8.60 13.15
C ASP A 119 12.07 7.66 12.55
N ALA A 120 12.14 6.43 13.06
CA ALA A 120 13.01 5.37 12.57
C ALA A 120 12.21 4.07 12.43
N LEU A 121 12.56 3.23 11.45
CA LEU A 121 11.93 1.92 11.24
C LEU A 121 12.06 1.01 12.48
N THR A 122 13.16 1.15 13.22
CA THR A 122 13.42 0.42 14.47
C THR A 122 12.61 0.94 15.67
N GLY A 123 11.82 2.00 15.50
CA GLY A 123 11.06 2.65 16.57
C GLY A 123 11.86 3.69 17.38
N PRO A 124 11.35 4.11 18.55
CA PRO A 124 10.12 3.63 19.18
C PRO A 124 8.87 3.96 18.35
N TRP A 125 7.89 3.07 18.39
CA TRP A 125 6.60 3.25 17.72
C TRP A 125 5.56 3.76 18.70
N THR A 126 4.94 4.89 18.37
CA THR A 126 3.93 5.55 19.19
C THR A 126 2.55 5.35 18.57
N MET A 127 1.56 5.00 19.38
CA MET A 127 0.17 4.87 18.94
C MET A 127 -0.45 6.26 18.77
N HIS A 128 -1.06 6.50 17.60
CA HIS A 128 -2.01 7.59 17.44
C HIS A 128 -3.38 7.11 17.92
N GLU A 129 -3.63 7.26 19.23
CA GLU A 129 -4.82 6.72 19.92
C GLU A 129 -6.16 7.06 19.25
N PRO A 130 -6.36 8.26 18.66
CA PRO A 130 -7.60 8.56 17.94
C PRO A 130 -7.86 7.67 16.72
N GLY A 131 -6.84 7.02 16.14
CA GLY A 131 -6.94 6.33 14.86
C GLY A 131 -6.98 7.28 13.65
N SER A 132 -6.99 6.74 12.43
CA SER A 132 -6.92 7.54 11.20
C SER A 132 -8.24 7.60 10.42
N LEU A 133 -9.02 6.52 10.39
CA LEU A 133 -10.31 6.48 9.70
C LEU A 133 -11.28 5.61 10.50
N HIS A 134 -12.40 6.18 10.92
CA HIS A 134 -13.46 5.44 11.60
C HIS A 134 -14.51 4.95 10.61
N LEU A 135 -15.12 3.80 10.87
CA LEU A 135 -16.15 3.18 10.02
C LEU A 135 -17.31 4.14 9.77
N GLN A 136 -17.72 4.90 10.79
CA GLN A 136 -18.76 5.93 10.68
C GLN A 136 -18.40 7.08 9.72
N HIS A 137 -17.12 7.29 9.41
CA HIS A 137 -16.65 8.31 8.45
C HIS A 137 -16.33 7.72 7.06
N SER A 138 -16.52 6.41 6.87
CA SER A 138 -16.10 5.71 5.65
C SER A 138 -17.12 5.76 4.51
N HIS A 139 -18.34 6.22 4.79
CA HIS A 139 -19.51 6.10 3.90
C HIS A 139 -19.92 4.65 3.57
N PHE A 140 -19.32 3.64 4.21
CA PHE A 140 -19.78 2.26 4.16
C PHE A 140 -20.89 2.00 5.19
N VAL A 141 -21.58 0.88 5.02
CA VAL A 141 -22.62 0.43 5.94
C VAL A 141 -21.99 0.18 7.32
N THR A 142 -22.53 0.86 8.33
CA THR A 142 -22.10 0.75 9.74
C THR A 142 -22.96 -0.21 10.55
N GLU A 143 -24.15 -0.54 10.05
CA GLU A 143 -25.10 -1.43 10.69
C GLU A 143 -24.90 -2.88 10.20
N PRO A 144 -25.06 -3.89 11.06
CA PRO A 144 -25.12 -5.27 10.61
C PRO A 144 -26.24 -5.47 9.57
N PRO A 145 -26.05 -6.33 8.56
CA PRO A 145 -27.14 -6.65 7.65
C PRO A 145 -28.30 -7.29 8.41
N GLU A 146 -29.53 -6.93 8.01
CA GLU A 146 -30.75 -7.54 8.55
C GLU A 146 -30.72 -9.07 8.38
N PRO A 147 -31.05 -9.86 9.43
CA PRO A 147 -31.10 -11.31 9.32
C PRO A 147 -32.07 -11.73 8.20
N GLY A 148 -31.56 -12.48 7.22
CA GLY A 148 -32.37 -13.08 6.14
C GLY A 148 -32.26 -12.44 4.76
N ARG A 149 -31.49 -11.36 4.59
CA ARG A 149 -31.20 -10.78 3.26
C ARG A 149 -29.87 -11.26 2.69
N TYR A 150 -29.69 -12.57 2.56
CA TYR A 150 -28.67 -13.13 1.67
C TYR A 150 -29.38 -13.50 0.37
N VAL A 151 -29.37 -12.59 -0.59
CA VAL A 151 -29.87 -12.88 -1.94
C VAL A 151 -28.77 -13.68 -2.63
N HIS A 152 -29.03 -14.97 -2.87
CA HIS A 152 -28.17 -15.85 -3.66
C HIS A 152 -28.14 -15.44 -5.13
#